data_AF-A0A542DT79-F1
#
_entry.id   AF-A0A542DT79-F1
#
_cell.length_a   1.000
_cell.length_b   1.000
_cell.length_c   1.000
_cell.angle_alpha   90.00
_cell.angle_beta   90.00
_cell.angle_gamma   90.00
#
_symmetry.space_group_name_H-M   'P 1'
#
loop_
_entity.id
_entity.type
_entity.pdbx_description
1 polymer ?
#
loop_
_entity_poly.entity_id
_entity_poly.type
_entity_poly.pdbx_seq_one_letter_code
_entity_poly.pdbx_strand_id
1 'polypeptide(L)'
;MLASLRIVDTGEERVRIKGHAVRLGLDCSHLKSPLAQPTPTEVFDEPVRPEMLRYSATALAMAWFTLRGCAVALPIEPQEYDLLVTTSKGIQRVQVKSCASRNKRGYWEVGIGRRPYVLDKSASKMPYDPDTIDAFFILLGDGGIYVIPSSVLAGRVRISAESYTPYRVGDASSLLGGAPVETGAPRRVSAYAGEFVGPRFLRDPQGFAFDVYSGGEAV
;
A
#
# COMPACT_ATOMS: atom_id res chain seq x y z
N MET A 1 -46.76 18.55 0.41
CA MET A 1 -46.19 19.91 0.43
C MET A 1 -45.25 20.22 -0.74
N LEU A 2 -44.64 19.24 -1.44
CA LEU A 2 -43.88 19.48 -2.69
C LEU A 2 -44.75 19.41 -3.97
N ALA A 3 -45.79 18.58 -3.97
CA ALA A 3 -46.71 18.42 -5.10
C ALA A 3 -47.45 19.71 -5.50
N SER A 4 -47.64 20.65 -4.56
CA SER A 4 -48.26 21.95 -4.81
C SER A 4 -47.37 22.93 -5.56
N LEU A 5 -46.05 22.69 -5.61
CA LEU A 5 -45.07 23.52 -6.31
C LEU A 5 -44.73 22.98 -7.71
N ARG A 6 -45.28 21.81 -8.10
CA ARG A 6 -44.95 21.08 -9.34
C ARG A 6 -43.45 20.82 -9.56
N ILE A 7 -42.67 20.79 -8.49
CA ILE A 7 -41.24 20.43 -8.52
C ILE A 7 -41.15 18.92 -8.31
N VAL A 8 -40.44 18.23 -9.20
CA VAL A 8 -40.19 16.79 -9.09
C VAL A 8 -38.87 16.61 -8.35
N ASP A 9 -38.91 15.83 -7.27
CA ASP A 9 -37.72 15.62 -6.47
C ASP A 9 -36.72 14.67 -7.15
N THR A 10 -35.92 15.22 -8.07
CA THR A 10 -34.86 14.52 -8.82
C THR A 10 -33.50 15.16 -8.58
N GLY A 11 -32.43 14.39 -8.79
CA GLY A 11 -31.05 14.91 -8.67
C GLY A 11 -30.78 16.09 -9.61
N GLU A 12 -31.30 16.06 -10.82
CA GLU A 12 -31.14 17.14 -11.81
C GLU A 12 -31.87 18.43 -11.38
N GLU A 13 -33.11 18.31 -10.88
CA GLU A 13 -33.87 19.48 -10.41
C GLU A 13 -33.21 20.12 -9.19
N ARG A 14 -32.68 19.33 -8.25
CA ARG A 14 -31.92 19.83 -7.10
C ARG A 14 -30.70 20.64 -7.51
N VAL A 15 -29.95 20.19 -8.52
CA VAL A 15 -28.79 20.93 -9.05
C VAL A 15 -29.23 22.23 -9.72
N ARG A 16 -30.31 22.21 -10.51
CA ARG A 16 -30.86 23.42 -11.15
C ARG A 16 -31.32 24.46 -10.13
N ILE A 17 -32.03 24.04 -9.08
CA ILE A 17 -32.49 24.91 -8.01
C ILE A 17 -31.30 25.51 -7.26
N LYS A 18 -30.29 24.70 -6.93
CA LYS A 18 -29.05 25.18 -6.29
C LYS A 18 -28.32 26.21 -7.15
N GLY A 19 -28.17 25.95 -8.45
CA GLY A 19 -27.56 26.91 -9.39
C GLY A 19 -28.36 28.20 -9.51
N HIS A 20 -29.70 28.11 -9.49
CA HIS A 20 -30.55 29.29 -9.56
C HIS A 20 -30.45 30.15 -8.29
N ALA A 21 -30.39 29.52 -7.11
CA ALA A 21 -30.23 30.21 -5.83
C ALA A 21 -28.90 30.98 -5.76
N VAL A 22 -27.80 30.38 -6.24
CA VAL A 22 -26.49 31.05 -6.37
C VAL A 22 -26.58 32.23 -7.33
N ARG A 23 -27.18 32.05 -8.50
CA ARG A 23 -27.35 33.12 -9.50
C ARG A 23 -28.16 34.30 -8.98
N LEU A 24 -29.12 34.05 -8.10
CA LEU A 24 -29.94 35.08 -7.47
C LEU A 24 -29.30 35.68 -6.21
N GLY A 25 -28.11 35.22 -5.81
CA GLY A 25 -27.42 35.70 -4.61
C GLY A 25 -28.16 35.36 -3.31
N LEU A 26 -28.99 34.31 -3.31
CA LEU A 26 -29.75 33.92 -2.12
C LEU A 26 -28.80 33.33 -1.07
N ASP A 27 -28.87 33.84 0.15
CA ASP A 27 -28.17 33.25 1.28
C ASP A 27 -28.86 31.95 1.71
N CYS A 28 -28.27 30.82 1.33
CA CYS A 28 -28.73 29.50 1.72
C CYS A 28 -27.98 28.94 2.94
N SER A 29 -27.22 29.75 3.68
CA SER A 29 -26.41 29.28 4.82
C SER A 29 -27.25 28.66 5.93
N HIS A 30 -28.47 29.15 6.13
CA HIS A 30 -29.44 28.62 7.09
C HIS A 30 -30.11 27.30 6.64
N LEU A 31 -30.01 26.94 5.35
CA LEU A 31 -30.49 25.66 4.80
C LEU A 31 -29.43 24.55 4.89
N LYS A 32 -28.20 24.89 5.32
CA LYS A 32 -27.24 23.89 5.79
C LYS A 32 -27.84 23.28 7.03
N SER A 33 -28.49 22.14 6.86
CA SER A 33 -29.02 21.40 7.98
C SER A 33 -27.87 21.18 8.98
N PRO A 34 -28.05 21.44 10.28
CA PRO A 34 -27.11 21.01 11.32
C PRO A 34 -27.14 19.48 11.51
N LEU A 35 -27.58 18.73 10.48
CA LEU A 35 -27.46 17.28 10.41
C LEU A 35 -25.98 16.95 10.56
N ALA A 36 -25.69 16.39 11.73
CA ALA A 36 -24.50 15.67 12.14
C ALA A 36 -23.27 16.01 11.29
N GLN A 37 -22.34 16.77 11.86
CA GLN A 37 -20.97 16.66 11.39
C GLN A 37 -20.67 15.15 11.36
N PRO A 38 -20.39 14.54 10.19
CA PRO A 38 -20.07 13.14 10.14
C PRO A 38 -18.87 12.97 11.05
N THR A 39 -19.07 12.29 12.18
CA THR A 39 -17.94 11.90 13.00
C THR A 39 -17.06 11.05 12.09
N PRO A 40 -15.72 11.24 12.07
CA PRO A 40 -14.82 10.52 11.16
C PRO A 40 -15.02 9.00 11.15
N THR A 41 -15.56 8.49 12.25
CA THR A 41 -16.02 7.13 12.51
C THR A 41 -17.01 6.65 11.43
N GLU A 42 -18.11 7.34 11.14
CA GLU A 42 -19.23 6.74 10.39
C GLU A 42 -18.93 6.31 8.93
N VAL A 43 -17.84 6.81 8.32
CA VAL A 43 -17.50 6.50 6.91
C VAL A 43 -16.62 5.25 6.75
N PHE A 44 -15.81 4.89 7.76
CA PHE A 44 -14.86 3.78 7.70
C PHE A 44 -14.81 2.98 9.03
N ASP A 45 -15.99 2.68 9.57
CA ASP A 45 -16.16 1.97 10.84
C ASP A 45 -16.16 0.43 10.70
N GLU A 46 -15.84 -0.10 9.51
CA GLU A 46 -15.75 -1.54 9.35
C GLU A 46 -14.68 -2.13 10.27
N PRO A 47 -14.99 -3.22 11.01
CA PRO A 47 -14.00 -3.88 11.84
C PRO A 47 -12.87 -4.43 10.97
N VAL A 48 -11.67 -4.50 11.57
CA VAL A 48 -10.53 -5.15 10.94
C VAL A 48 -10.88 -6.61 10.62
N ARG A 49 -10.70 -6.98 9.34
CA ARG A 49 -10.98 -8.32 8.81
C ARG A 49 -9.66 -9.03 8.48
N PRO A 50 -9.20 -10.00 9.31
CA PRO A 50 -7.94 -10.70 9.07
C PRO A 50 -7.84 -11.38 7.70
N GLU A 51 -8.96 -11.83 7.13
CA GLU A 51 -9.04 -12.39 5.78
C GLU A 51 -8.64 -11.40 4.68
N MET A 52 -8.75 -10.10 4.95
CA MET A 52 -8.33 -9.04 4.04
C MET A 52 -6.82 -8.79 4.05
N LEU A 53 -6.07 -9.42 4.96
CA LEU A 53 -4.62 -9.25 5.12
C LEU A 53 -3.87 -9.51 3.81
N ARG A 54 -4.33 -10.46 2.99
CA ARG A 54 -3.71 -10.77 1.70
C ARG A 54 -3.77 -9.62 0.69
N TYR A 55 -4.72 -8.71 0.84
CA TYR A 55 -4.89 -7.55 -0.05
C TYR A 55 -4.15 -6.33 0.49
N SER A 56 -3.99 -6.21 1.80
CA SER A 56 -3.26 -5.10 2.44
C SER A 56 -1.75 -5.34 2.60
N ALA A 57 -1.31 -6.60 2.54
CA ALA A 57 0.09 -6.97 2.82
C ALA A 57 1.10 -6.22 1.94
N THR A 58 0.82 -6.03 0.64
CA THR A 58 1.73 -5.31 -0.26
C THR A 58 1.88 -3.84 0.14
N ALA A 59 0.79 -3.16 0.49
CA ALA A 59 0.83 -1.77 0.95
C ALA A 59 1.62 -1.65 2.28
N LEU A 60 1.42 -2.60 3.20
CA LEU A 60 2.16 -2.63 4.46
C LEU A 60 3.65 -2.93 4.25
N ALA A 61 4.00 -3.80 3.30
CA ALA A 61 5.38 -4.06 2.92
C ALA A 61 6.05 -2.80 2.34
N MET A 62 5.36 -2.11 1.42
CA MET A 62 5.84 -0.83 0.89
C MET A 62 6.08 0.18 1.99
N ALA A 63 5.11 0.39 2.88
CA ALA A 63 5.26 1.29 4.02
C ALA A 63 6.48 0.91 4.88
N TRP A 64 6.64 -0.37 5.19
CA TRP A 64 7.76 -0.88 5.99
C TRP A 64 9.14 -0.59 5.36
N PHE A 65 9.27 -0.80 4.04
CA PHE A 65 10.51 -0.52 3.31
C PHE A 65 10.76 0.99 3.15
N THR A 66 9.73 1.76 2.80
CA THR A 66 9.82 3.22 2.64
C THR A 66 10.20 3.91 3.94
N LEU A 67 9.64 3.49 5.07
CA LEU A 67 9.99 4.01 6.40
C LEU A 67 11.46 3.74 6.78
N ARG A 68 12.13 2.81 6.09
CA ARG A 68 13.58 2.52 6.24
C ARG A 68 14.43 3.23 5.19
N GLY A 69 13.84 4.13 4.41
CA GLY A 69 14.53 4.90 3.37
C GLY A 69 14.78 4.11 2.09
N CYS A 70 14.15 2.94 1.90
CA CYS A 70 14.24 2.20 0.65
C CYS A 70 13.21 2.74 -0.35
N ALA A 71 13.64 3.07 -1.58
CA ALA A 71 12.71 3.37 -2.66
C ALA A 71 12.03 2.07 -3.13
N VAL A 72 10.71 2.09 -3.27
CA VAL A 72 9.91 0.92 -3.63
C VAL A 72 9.13 1.18 -4.92
N ALA A 73 9.17 0.23 -5.86
CA ALA A 73 8.38 0.27 -7.08
C ALA A 73 7.50 -1.00 -7.21
N LEU A 74 6.27 -0.83 -7.68
CA LEU A 74 5.41 -1.93 -8.10
C LEU A 74 5.55 -2.14 -9.61
N PRO A 75 5.72 -3.38 -10.08
CA PRO A 75 5.62 -3.68 -11.50
C PRO A 75 4.18 -3.47 -11.99
N ILE A 76 4.03 -2.88 -13.17
CA ILE A 76 2.71 -2.69 -13.82
C ILE A 76 2.17 -4.03 -14.34
N GLU A 77 3.06 -4.85 -14.92
CA GLU A 77 2.72 -6.18 -15.41
C GLU A 77 2.88 -7.22 -14.31
N PRO A 78 2.10 -8.32 -14.32
CA PRO A 78 2.29 -9.42 -13.39
C PRO A 78 3.71 -9.99 -13.48
N GLN A 79 4.44 -9.97 -12.37
CA GLN A 79 5.78 -10.54 -12.24
C GLN A 79 5.79 -11.65 -11.19
N GLU A 80 6.88 -12.41 -11.15
CA GLU A 80 7.08 -13.40 -10.08
C GLU A 80 7.32 -12.76 -8.72
N TYR A 81 7.72 -11.49 -8.67
CA TYR A 81 7.85 -10.67 -7.46
C TYR A 81 6.73 -9.63 -7.40
N ASP A 82 6.43 -9.16 -6.20
CA ASP A 82 5.43 -8.10 -6.01
C ASP A 82 6.05 -6.71 -5.97
N LEU A 83 7.30 -6.58 -5.50
CA LEU A 83 7.98 -5.31 -5.28
C LEU A 83 9.42 -5.34 -5.79
N LEU A 84 9.88 -4.20 -6.31
CA LEU A 84 11.29 -3.88 -6.45
C LEU A 84 11.68 -2.89 -5.36
N VAL A 85 12.67 -3.26 -4.54
CA VAL A 85 13.13 -2.45 -3.41
C VAL A 85 14.58 -2.05 -3.65
N THR A 86 14.84 -0.75 -3.76
CA THR A 86 16.21 -0.23 -3.90
C THR A 86 16.87 -0.16 -2.53
N THR A 87 18.00 -0.85 -2.39
CA THR A 87 18.81 -0.89 -1.16
C THR A 87 20.23 -0.44 -1.45
N SER A 88 21.06 -0.32 -0.41
CA SER A 88 22.50 -0.07 -0.58
C SER A 88 23.25 -1.18 -1.33
N LYS A 89 22.65 -2.37 -1.46
CA LYS A 89 23.20 -3.52 -2.19
C LYS A 89 22.65 -3.61 -3.63
N GLY A 90 21.92 -2.60 -4.08
CA GLY A 90 21.21 -2.60 -5.36
C GLY A 90 19.72 -2.92 -5.19
N ILE A 91 19.08 -3.25 -6.32
CA ILE A 91 17.65 -3.56 -6.40
C ILE A 91 17.42 -4.98 -5.90
N GLN A 92 16.37 -5.16 -5.09
CA GLN A 92 15.93 -6.45 -4.56
C GLN A 92 14.51 -6.75 -5.05
N ARG A 93 14.32 -7.92 -5.64
CA ARG A 93 13.02 -8.47 -6.04
C ARG A 93 12.40 -9.17 -4.85
N VAL A 94 11.30 -8.61 -4.36
CA VAL A 94 10.64 -9.06 -3.13
C VAL A 94 9.27 -9.63 -3.45
N GLN A 95 9.04 -10.87 -3.03
CA GLN A 95 7.71 -11.47 -3.01
C GLN A 95 7.08 -11.23 -1.64
N VAL A 96 5.86 -10.69 -1.63
CA VAL A 96 5.04 -10.51 -0.44
C VAL A 96 4.16 -11.74 -0.25
N LYS A 97 4.11 -12.25 0.98
CA LYS A 97 3.19 -13.29 1.43
C LYS A 97 2.53 -12.88 2.74
N SER A 98 1.32 -13.37 2.96
CA SER A 98 0.57 -13.13 4.18
C SER A 98 0.02 -14.42 4.76
N CYS A 99 -0.14 -14.50 6.07
CA CYS A 99 -0.84 -15.58 6.74
C CYS A 99 -1.80 -15.03 7.79
N ALA A 100 -3.11 -15.10 7.53
CA ALA A 100 -4.13 -14.47 8.36
C ALA A 100 -4.47 -15.26 9.64
N SER A 101 -4.24 -16.57 9.65
CA SER A 101 -4.58 -17.43 10.78
C SER A 101 -3.55 -18.54 11.02
N ARG A 102 -3.46 -18.98 12.28
CA ARG A 102 -2.68 -20.15 12.67
C ARG A 102 -3.37 -21.44 12.22
N ASN A 103 -2.59 -22.50 12.00
CA ASN A 103 -3.12 -23.82 11.71
C ASN A 103 -3.76 -24.46 12.98
N LYS A 104 -4.37 -25.64 12.83
CA LYS A 104 -5.02 -26.38 13.95
C LYS A 104 -4.09 -26.70 15.12
N ARG A 105 -2.77 -26.68 14.90
CA ARG A 105 -1.74 -26.95 15.91
C ARG A 105 -1.18 -25.66 16.54
N GLY A 106 -1.72 -24.50 16.16
CA GLY A 106 -1.30 -23.20 16.70
C GLY A 106 -0.09 -22.57 16.00
N TYR A 107 0.40 -23.13 14.89
CA TYR A 107 1.56 -22.58 14.17
C TYR A 107 1.18 -21.68 13.01
N TRP A 108 2.01 -20.67 12.73
CA TRP A 108 1.91 -19.83 11.55
C TRP A 108 2.46 -20.53 10.31
N GLU A 109 1.57 -21.23 9.60
CA GLU A 109 1.93 -21.96 8.39
C GLU A 109 1.78 -21.07 7.14
N VAL A 110 2.91 -20.61 6.61
CA VAL A 110 2.94 -19.67 5.48
C VAL A 110 3.20 -20.40 4.19
N GLY A 111 2.35 -20.19 3.18
CA GLY A 111 2.54 -20.71 1.84
C GLY A 111 3.48 -19.81 1.03
N ILE A 112 4.70 -20.26 0.80
CA ILE A 112 5.72 -19.52 0.04
C ILE A 112 5.90 -20.04 -1.39
N GLY A 113 5.20 -21.08 -1.80
CA GLY A 113 5.23 -21.59 -3.18
C GLY A 113 4.33 -20.80 -4.14
N ARG A 114 4.70 -20.79 -5.41
CA ARG A 114 3.90 -20.32 -6.55
C ARG A 114 3.02 -21.44 -7.10
N ARG A 115 1.98 -21.09 -7.85
CA ARG A 115 1.28 -22.05 -8.70
C ARG A 115 1.79 -21.89 -10.12
N PRO A 116 2.18 -22.98 -10.81
CA PRO A 116 2.48 -22.91 -12.23
C PRO A 116 1.23 -22.45 -13.00
N TYR A 117 1.44 -21.69 -14.07
CA TYR A 117 0.36 -21.22 -14.94
C TYR A 117 -0.11 -22.38 -15.82
N VAL A 118 -0.88 -23.29 -15.22
CA VAL A 118 -1.54 -24.41 -15.91
C VAL A 118 -3.03 -24.16 -15.83
N LEU A 119 -3.74 -24.37 -16.94
CA LEU A 119 -5.21 -24.26 -16.99
C LEU A 119 -5.89 -25.25 -16.01
N ASP A 120 -5.17 -26.30 -15.61
CA ASP A 120 -5.61 -27.23 -14.58
C ASP A 120 -5.30 -26.72 -13.16
N LYS A 121 -6.35 -26.49 -12.38
CA LYS A 121 -6.28 -26.06 -10.97
C LYS A 121 -5.73 -27.14 -10.03
N SER A 122 -5.50 -28.36 -10.52
CA SER A 122 -4.91 -29.49 -9.77
C SER A 122 -3.40 -29.32 -9.52
N ALA A 123 -2.73 -28.43 -10.24
CA ALA A 123 -1.28 -28.30 -10.17
C ALA A 123 -0.78 -27.95 -8.76
N SER A 124 0.20 -28.72 -8.28
CA SER A 124 0.83 -28.54 -6.97
C SER A 124 1.59 -27.21 -6.91
N LYS A 125 1.76 -26.68 -5.70
CA LYS A 125 2.62 -25.51 -5.49
C LYS A 125 4.05 -25.88 -5.83
N MET A 126 4.72 -25.02 -6.57
CA MET A 126 6.14 -25.11 -6.91
C MET A 126 6.91 -24.06 -6.11
N PRO A 127 8.19 -24.32 -5.76
CA PRO A 127 9.03 -23.30 -5.17
C PRO A 127 9.32 -22.17 -6.17
N TYR A 128 9.73 -21.02 -5.64
CA TYR A 128 10.34 -19.98 -6.45
C TYR A 128 11.80 -20.30 -6.72
N ASP A 129 12.29 -19.81 -7.84
CA ASP A 129 13.71 -19.85 -8.18
C ASP A 129 14.43 -18.75 -7.38
N PRO A 130 15.53 -19.04 -6.67
CA PRO A 130 16.32 -18.01 -6.01
C PRO A 130 16.88 -16.95 -6.97
N ASP A 131 17.01 -17.27 -8.26
CA ASP A 131 17.45 -16.30 -9.26
C ASP A 131 16.32 -15.37 -9.72
N THR A 132 15.05 -15.66 -9.41
CA THR A 132 13.89 -14.79 -9.75
C THR A 132 13.41 -13.94 -8.59
N ILE A 133 13.60 -14.41 -7.35
CA ILE A 133 13.21 -13.71 -6.11
C ILE A 133 14.37 -13.67 -5.15
N ASP A 134 14.71 -12.46 -4.68
CA ASP A 134 15.83 -12.26 -3.75
C ASP A 134 15.39 -12.45 -2.29
N ALA A 135 14.18 -12.00 -1.94
CA ALA A 135 13.64 -12.11 -0.59
C ALA A 135 12.12 -12.25 -0.53
N PHE A 136 11.64 -12.78 0.59
CA PHE A 136 10.23 -12.86 0.95
C PHE A 136 9.92 -11.90 2.09
N PHE A 137 8.96 -11.00 1.86
CA PHE A 137 8.32 -10.25 2.94
C PHE A 137 7.08 -11.02 3.40
N ILE A 138 7.03 -11.38 4.68
CA ILE A 138 5.92 -12.15 5.25
C ILE A 138 5.24 -11.34 6.34
N LEU A 139 3.93 -11.17 6.22
CA LEU A 139 3.07 -10.55 7.21
C LEU A 139 2.11 -11.57 7.85
N LEU A 140 2.15 -11.66 9.17
CA LEU A 140 1.28 -12.55 9.94
C LEU A 140 0.04 -11.79 10.47
N GLY A 141 -1.03 -12.54 10.76
CA GLY A 141 -2.28 -11.99 11.28
C GLY A 141 -2.17 -11.40 12.69
N ASP A 142 -1.12 -11.74 13.44
CA ASP A 142 -0.77 -11.08 14.71
C ASP A 142 0.07 -9.81 14.53
N GLY A 143 0.34 -9.39 13.29
CA GLY A 143 1.17 -8.23 12.97
C GLY A 143 2.65 -8.56 12.78
N GLY A 144 3.10 -9.79 13.06
CA GLY A 144 4.51 -10.17 12.90
C GLY A 144 5.02 -10.00 11.47
N ILE A 145 6.17 -9.31 11.33
CA ILE A 145 6.82 -9.05 10.04
C ILE A 145 8.13 -9.83 9.95
N TYR A 146 8.31 -10.55 8.84
CA TYR A 146 9.56 -11.26 8.53
C TYR A 146 10.08 -10.84 7.16
N VAL A 147 11.40 -10.75 7.03
CA VAL A 147 12.09 -10.60 5.76
C VAL A 147 13.10 -11.73 5.64
N ILE A 148 12.80 -12.72 4.80
CA ILE A 148 13.58 -13.95 4.67
C ILE A 148 14.23 -13.99 3.29
N PRO A 149 15.57 -14.06 3.18
CA PRO A 149 16.23 -14.26 1.89
C PRO A 149 15.76 -15.56 1.22
N SER A 150 15.60 -15.53 -0.09
CA SER A 150 15.14 -16.69 -0.87
C SER A 150 16.06 -17.91 -0.71
N SER A 151 17.38 -17.67 -0.67
CA SER A 151 18.41 -18.70 -0.46
C SER A 151 18.24 -19.50 0.83
N VAL A 152 17.64 -18.91 1.87
CA VAL A 152 17.38 -19.54 3.17
C VAL A 152 16.19 -20.49 3.11
N LEU A 153 15.23 -20.26 2.21
CA LEU A 153 14.02 -21.07 2.09
C LEU A 153 14.24 -22.35 1.29
N ALA A 154 15.33 -22.44 0.52
CA ALA A 154 15.87 -23.67 -0.09
C ALA A 154 14.81 -24.55 -0.78
N GLY A 155 13.99 -23.98 -1.66
CA GLY A 155 13.01 -24.75 -2.46
C GLY A 155 11.77 -25.21 -1.69
N ARG A 156 11.54 -24.71 -0.47
CA ARG A 156 10.30 -24.99 0.27
C ARG A 156 9.10 -24.27 -0.36
N VAL A 157 7.93 -24.89 -0.29
CA VAL A 157 6.64 -24.31 -0.74
C VAL A 157 5.77 -23.86 0.41
N ARG A 158 6.16 -24.21 1.63
CA ARG A 158 5.47 -23.91 2.89
C ARG A 158 6.47 -23.93 4.04
N ILE A 159 6.29 -23.02 4.99
CA ILE A 159 7.13 -22.89 6.18
C ILE A 159 6.29 -22.63 7.43
N SER A 160 6.86 -22.94 8.60
CA SER A 160 6.38 -22.44 9.89
C SER A 160 7.15 -21.17 10.21
N ALA A 161 6.50 -20.04 10.44
CA ALA A 161 7.21 -18.78 10.73
C ALA A 161 8.09 -18.88 11.99
N GLU A 162 7.69 -19.71 12.96
CA GLU A 162 8.42 -19.96 14.20
C GLU A 162 9.82 -20.56 13.98
N SER A 163 10.05 -21.26 12.87
CA SER A 163 11.38 -21.79 12.51
C SER A 163 12.32 -20.73 11.95
N TYR A 164 11.81 -19.53 11.66
CA TYR A 164 12.52 -18.42 11.03
C TYR A 164 12.53 -17.17 11.91
N THR A 165 12.44 -17.32 13.23
CA THR A 165 12.50 -16.22 14.20
C THR A 165 13.71 -15.28 14.05
N PRO A 166 14.91 -15.73 13.63
CA PRO A 166 16.03 -14.80 13.39
C PRO A 166 15.76 -13.79 12.26
N TYR A 167 14.77 -14.05 11.41
CA TYR A 167 14.37 -13.20 10.29
C TYR A 167 13.15 -12.32 10.61
N ARG A 168 12.68 -12.33 11.87
CA ARG A 168 11.61 -11.42 12.31
C ARG A 168 12.18 -10.02 12.45
N VAL A 169 11.61 -9.07 11.71
CA VAL A 169 12.13 -7.70 11.60
C VAL A 169 11.21 -6.64 12.25
N GLY A 170 10.17 -7.09 12.93
CA GLY A 170 9.32 -6.24 13.75
C GLY A 170 7.86 -6.68 13.75
N ASP A 171 7.01 -5.72 14.11
CA ASP A 171 5.57 -5.86 14.19
C ASP A 171 4.89 -4.69 13.47
N ALA A 172 3.79 -4.97 12.77
CA ALA A 172 3.03 -3.97 12.02
C ALA A 172 2.44 -2.89 12.94
N SER A 173 2.08 -3.23 14.17
CA SER A 173 1.62 -2.24 15.17
C SER A 173 2.69 -1.21 15.53
N SER A 174 3.96 -1.56 15.35
CA SER A 174 5.12 -0.72 15.68
C SER A 174 5.73 -0.02 14.47
N LEU A 175 5.04 0.02 13.31
CA LEU A 175 5.59 0.63 12.08
C LEU A 175 6.05 2.08 12.28
N LEU A 176 5.31 2.86 13.07
CA LEU A 176 5.62 4.26 13.38
C LEU A 176 6.23 4.47 14.78
N GLY A 177 6.00 3.55 15.71
CA GLY A 177 6.33 3.72 17.13
C GLY A 177 7.78 3.42 17.53
N GLY A 178 8.64 3.02 16.58
CA GLY A 178 9.97 2.48 16.88
C GLY A 178 11.16 3.38 16.53
N ALA A 179 10.96 4.57 15.97
CA ALA A 179 12.06 5.45 15.61
C ALA A 179 12.57 6.21 16.85
N PRO A 180 13.85 6.08 17.25
CA PRO A 180 14.44 7.07 18.14
C PRO A 180 14.37 8.41 17.41
N VAL A 181 13.76 9.40 18.06
CA VAL A 181 13.81 10.79 17.61
C VAL A 181 15.25 11.25 17.81
N GLU A 182 16.12 11.04 16.82
CA GLU A 182 17.43 11.67 16.78
C GLU A 182 17.24 13.17 16.50
N THR A 183 17.03 13.92 17.57
CA THR A 183 17.00 15.39 17.57
C THR A 183 18.41 15.93 17.28
N GLY A 184 18.86 15.89 16.03
CA GLY A 184 20.12 16.53 15.66
C GLY A 184 20.87 16.07 14.40
N ALA A 185 20.40 15.08 13.65
CA ALA A 185 21.11 14.68 12.43
C ALA A 185 20.83 15.66 11.27
N PRO A 186 21.85 16.19 10.56
CA PRO A 186 21.62 16.98 9.36
C PRO A 186 20.87 16.12 8.34
N ARG A 187 19.79 16.66 7.75
CA ARG A 187 19.02 16.03 6.66
C ARG A 187 19.99 15.59 5.57
N ARG A 188 20.39 14.32 5.57
CA ARG A 188 21.03 13.72 4.40
C ARG A 188 19.95 13.62 3.34
N VAL A 189 19.98 14.55 2.40
CA VAL A 189 19.30 14.38 1.11
C VAL A 189 19.78 13.04 0.58
N SER A 190 18.85 12.12 0.33
CA SER A 190 19.16 10.84 -0.31
C SER A 190 19.96 11.15 -1.57
N ALA A 191 21.21 10.71 -1.61
CA ALA A 191 22.11 10.91 -2.75
C ALA A 191 21.54 10.32 -4.06
N TYR A 192 20.49 9.52 -3.98
CA TYR A 192 19.81 8.91 -5.12
C TYR A 192 18.78 9.82 -5.80
N ALA A 193 18.51 11.03 -5.28
CA ALA A 193 17.75 12.03 -6.04
C ALA A 193 18.60 12.76 -7.11
N GLY A 194 19.93 12.61 -7.07
CA GLY A 194 20.87 13.36 -7.91
C GLY A 194 21.44 12.63 -9.13
N GLU A 195 21.27 11.31 -9.26
CA GLU A 195 21.92 10.53 -10.33
C GLU A 195 21.07 10.36 -11.60
N PHE A 196 20.04 11.19 -11.79
CA PHE A 196 19.33 11.31 -13.07
C PHE A 196 19.75 12.54 -13.90
N VAL A 197 20.79 13.27 -13.49
CA VAL A 197 21.31 14.44 -14.21
C VAL A 197 22.81 14.27 -14.49
N GLY A 198 23.12 13.34 -15.39
CA GLY A 198 24.41 13.24 -16.07
C GLY A 198 24.34 13.82 -17.49
N PRO A 199 25.37 14.51 -18.00
CA PRO A 199 25.24 15.44 -19.12
C PRO A 199 25.33 14.73 -20.48
N ARG A 200 24.31 13.96 -20.89
CA ARG A 200 24.28 13.37 -22.25
C ARG A 200 22.92 13.21 -22.93
N PHE A 201 21.89 13.93 -22.52
CA PHE A 201 20.64 13.98 -23.29
C PHE A 201 20.17 15.43 -23.49
N LEU A 202 20.88 16.13 -24.38
CA LEU A 202 20.35 17.32 -25.01
C LEU A 202 19.51 16.85 -26.22
N ARG A 203 18.25 17.29 -26.25
CA ARG A 203 17.18 17.07 -27.27
C ARG A 203 16.22 15.90 -26.98
N ASP A 204 15.20 16.18 -26.17
CA ASP A 204 13.82 16.34 -26.67
C ASP A 204 12.93 16.93 -25.56
N PRO A 205 12.20 18.06 -25.72
CA PRO A 205 11.42 18.65 -24.64
C PRO A 205 9.92 18.43 -24.86
N GLN A 206 9.38 17.23 -24.61
CA GLN A 206 7.95 17.07 -24.28
C GLN A 206 7.70 15.89 -23.33
N GLY A 207 7.29 16.23 -22.10
CA GLY A 207 6.40 15.42 -21.26
C GLY A 207 7.07 14.29 -20.47
N PHE A 208 7.28 14.51 -19.18
CA PHE A 208 6.77 13.67 -18.07
C PHE A 208 7.42 14.15 -16.77
N ALA A 209 6.95 15.29 -16.27
CA ALA A 209 7.17 15.70 -14.88
C ALA A 209 5.98 15.17 -14.07
N PHE A 210 6.25 14.20 -13.18
CA PHE A 210 5.29 13.77 -12.18
C PHE A 210 5.57 14.58 -10.91
N ASP A 211 4.88 15.70 -10.78
CA ASP A 211 4.91 16.54 -9.59
C ASP A 211 3.84 16.05 -8.61
N VAL A 212 4.28 15.48 -7.49
CA VAL A 212 3.40 14.93 -6.46
C VAL A 212 3.59 15.79 -5.22
N TYR A 213 2.64 16.71 -5.04
CA TYR A 213 2.46 17.64 -3.92
C TYR A 213 3.45 18.80 -3.79
N SER A 214 3.12 19.92 -4.45
CA SER A 214 3.35 21.27 -3.88
C SER A 214 2.00 22.00 -3.78
N GLY A 215 1.32 21.77 -2.66
CA GLY A 215 0.19 22.60 -2.23
C GLY A 215 0.73 23.88 -1.59
N GLY A 216 0.84 24.95 -2.38
CA GLY A 216 1.02 26.32 -1.91
C GLY A 216 -0.03 27.18 -2.57
N GLU A 217 -0.94 27.74 -1.77
CA GLU A 217 -2.01 28.64 -2.21
C GLU A 217 -1.44 29.89 -2.91
N ALA A 218 -2.03 30.24 -4.05
CA ALA A 218 -1.80 31.51 -4.72
C ALA A 218 -2.86 32.52 -4.28
N VAL A 219 -2.40 33.65 -3.73
CA VAL A 219 -3.08 34.96 -3.80
C VAL A 219 -2.29 35.79 -4.80
#